data_AF-A0A3D0DMV2-F1
#
_entry.id   AF-A0A3D0DMV2-F1
#
_cell.length_a   1.000
_cell.length_b   1.000
_cell.length_c   1.000
_cell.angle_alpha   90.00
_cell.angle_beta   90.00
_cell.angle_gamma   90.00
#
_symmetry.space_group_name_H-M   'P 1'
#
loop_
_entity.id
_entity.type
_entity.pdbx_description
1 polymer ?
#
loop_
_entity_poly.entity_id
_entity_poly.type
_entity_poly.pdbx_seq_one_letter_code
_entity_poly.pdbx_strand_id
1 'polypeptide(L)'
;MDSLKLAKEIIDGRILSYNDNLNAFIDTELNELLQGADMIRKHFVGDNVDLCTIINGRSGLCGENCKFCAQSRHHHTTCEVYELLDSETIINEALSNEAEGVDRFAIVTSGHSPSNSDFEKIVNIYKELRARCKFDLCTSLGFLSLEQFKKLRDAGVTSYHNNIETSRRFFPEICTSHTFDDKIANIKRAQEA
;
A
#
# COMPACT_ATOMS: atom_id res chain seq x y z
N MET A 1 3.63 -11.95 -29.46
CA MET A 1 2.48 -11.04 -29.27
C MET A 1 3.04 -9.65 -29.50
N ASP A 2 2.42 -8.85 -30.35
CA ASP A 2 2.86 -7.46 -30.57
C ASP A 2 2.40 -6.63 -29.37
N SER A 3 3.36 -6.20 -28.55
CA SER A 3 3.06 -5.50 -27.29
C SER A 3 2.55 -4.08 -27.52
N LEU A 4 2.96 -3.44 -28.62
CA LEU A 4 2.46 -2.14 -29.04
C LEU A 4 1.02 -2.21 -29.54
N LYS A 5 0.68 -3.28 -30.27
CA LYS A 5 -0.71 -3.57 -30.64
C LYS A 5 -1.58 -3.79 -29.41
N LEU A 6 -1.12 -4.61 -28.46
CA LEU A 6 -1.86 -4.84 -27.23
C LEU A 6 -2.04 -3.55 -26.42
N ALA A 7 -1.03 -2.68 -26.37
CA ALA A 7 -1.14 -1.38 -25.71
C ALA A 7 -2.26 -0.51 -26.33
N LYS A 8 -2.38 -0.49 -27.66
CA LYS A 8 -3.48 0.20 -28.35
C LYS A 8 -4.84 -0.42 -28.02
N GLU A 9 -4.94 -1.75 -28.03
CA GLU A 9 -6.19 -2.42 -27.67
C GLU A 9 -6.61 -2.13 -26.22
N ILE A 10 -5.66 -2.05 -25.28
CA ILE A 10 -5.93 -1.65 -23.89
C ILE A 10 -6.42 -0.20 -23.81
N ILE A 11 -5.78 0.72 -24.55
CA ILE A 11 -6.22 2.11 -24.67
C ILE A 11 -7.66 2.19 -25.23
N ASP A 12 -7.99 1.33 -26.20
CA ASP A 12 -9.32 1.24 -26.80
C ASP A 12 -10.34 0.47 -25.93
N GLY A 13 -9.97 0.08 -24.70
CA GLY A 13 -10.86 -0.49 -23.70
C GLY A 13 -10.76 -2.01 -23.49
N ARG A 14 -9.77 -2.70 -24.06
CA ARG A 14 -9.52 -4.12 -23.77
C ARG A 14 -9.10 -4.29 -22.31
N ILE A 15 -9.84 -5.13 -21.58
CA ILE A 15 -9.48 -5.57 -20.23
C ILE A 15 -8.86 -6.97 -20.34
N LEU A 16 -7.63 -7.11 -19.83
CA LEU A 16 -6.97 -8.40 -19.74
C LEU A 16 -7.65 -9.29 -18.68
N SER A 17 -7.66 -10.59 -18.97
CA SER A 17 -8.26 -11.65 -18.18
C SER A 17 -7.24 -12.76 -17.93
N TYR A 18 -7.58 -13.69 -17.04
CA TYR A 18 -6.75 -14.85 -16.77
C TYR A 18 -6.54 -15.77 -18.00
N ASN A 19 -7.42 -15.69 -19.00
CA ASN A 19 -7.36 -16.52 -20.20
C ASN A 19 -6.43 -15.92 -21.28
N ASP A 20 -5.96 -14.68 -21.12
CA ASP A 20 -5.04 -14.08 -22.05
C ASP A 20 -3.66 -14.74 -21.93
N ASN A 21 -3.13 -15.25 -23.05
CA ASN A 21 -1.80 -15.83 -23.09
C ASN A 21 -0.74 -14.72 -23.10
N LEU A 22 -0.29 -14.34 -21.91
CA LEU A 22 0.73 -13.32 -21.70
C LEU A 22 2.16 -13.88 -21.66
N ASN A 23 2.37 -15.19 -21.88
CA ASN A 23 3.71 -15.79 -21.86
C ASN A 23 4.64 -15.18 -22.93
N ALA A 24 4.07 -14.65 -24.02
CA ALA A 24 4.84 -13.96 -25.03
C ALA A 24 5.62 -12.75 -24.49
N PHE A 25 5.21 -12.15 -23.36
CA PHE A 25 5.98 -11.08 -22.71
C PHE A 25 7.32 -11.54 -22.14
N ILE A 26 7.49 -12.83 -21.86
CA ILE A 26 8.76 -13.38 -21.34
C ILE A 26 9.88 -13.19 -22.37
N ASP A 27 9.55 -13.35 -23.66
CA ASP A 27 10.49 -13.29 -24.77
C ASP A 27 10.41 -11.96 -25.55
N THR A 28 9.60 -10.99 -25.11
CA THR A 28 9.46 -9.70 -25.80
C THR A 28 10.66 -8.80 -25.48
N GLU A 29 11.17 -8.10 -26.50
CA GLU A 29 12.23 -7.12 -26.31
C GLU A 29 11.84 -6.03 -25.31
N LEU A 30 12.72 -5.76 -24.35
CA LEU A 30 12.43 -4.84 -23.25
C LEU A 30 12.01 -3.45 -23.73
N ASN A 31 12.66 -2.92 -24.77
CA ASN A 31 12.33 -1.60 -25.31
C ASN A 31 10.91 -1.52 -25.87
N GLU A 32 10.43 -2.62 -26.48
CA GLU A 32 9.05 -2.69 -26.99
C GLU A 32 8.05 -2.69 -25.83
N LEU A 33 8.32 -3.45 -24.76
CA LEU A 33 7.51 -3.48 -23.54
C LEU A 33 7.45 -2.10 -22.86
N LEU A 34 8.61 -1.44 -22.71
CA LEU A 34 8.70 -0.10 -22.13
C LEU A 34 7.89 0.90 -22.95
N GLN A 35 7.99 0.84 -24.29
CA GLN A 35 7.22 1.71 -25.17
C GLN A 35 5.71 1.46 -25.07
N GLY A 36 5.27 0.20 -25.05
CA GLY A 36 3.86 -0.15 -24.89
C GLY A 36 3.29 0.30 -23.55
N ALA A 37 4.03 0.10 -22.46
CA ALA A 37 3.66 0.57 -21.13
C ALA A 37 3.59 2.11 -21.06
N ASP A 38 4.56 2.81 -21.67
CA ASP A 38 4.60 4.26 -21.73
C ASP A 38 3.42 4.85 -22.51
N MET A 39 3.01 4.19 -23.60
CA MET A 39 1.81 4.58 -24.37
C MET A 39 0.54 4.53 -23.51
N ILE A 40 0.35 3.45 -22.75
CA ILE A 40 -0.80 3.30 -21.85
C ILE A 40 -0.76 4.38 -20.76
N ARG A 41 0.40 4.56 -20.11
CA ARG A 41 0.60 5.55 -19.05
C ARG A 41 0.33 6.97 -19.57
N LYS A 42 0.89 7.36 -20.72
CA LYS A 42 0.62 8.67 -21.37
C LYS A 42 -0.85 8.90 -21.65
N HIS A 43 -1.56 7.87 -22.13
CA HIS A 43 -2.98 8.00 -22.47
C HIS A 43 -3.86 8.22 -21.24
N PHE A 44 -3.68 7.42 -20.18
CA PHE A 44 -4.58 7.44 -19.03
C PHE A 44 -4.22 8.47 -17.96
N VAL A 45 -2.93 8.71 -17.71
CA VAL A 45 -2.47 9.58 -16.61
C VAL A 45 -1.55 10.72 -17.05
N GLY A 46 -1.21 10.79 -18.33
CA GLY A 46 -0.32 11.83 -18.86
C GLY A 46 1.05 11.77 -18.20
N ASP A 47 1.72 12.92 -18.09
CA ASP A 47 3.05 13.06 -17.48
C ASP A 47 2.98 13.52 -16.00
N ASN A 48 1.81 13.43 -15.37
CA ASN A 48 1.65 13.74 -13.96
C ASN A 48 2.25 12.64 -13.08
N VAL A 49 2.86 13.03 -11.96
CA VAL A 49 3.44 12.11 -10.97
C VAL A 49 2.91 12.51 -9.60
N ASP A 50 2.26 11.55 -8.94
CA ASP A 50 1.79 11.74 -7.56
C ASP A 50 2.92 11.43 -6.58
N LEU A 51 3.21 12.37 -5.69
CA LEU A 51 4.16 12.19 -4.61
C LEU A 51 3.45 11.65 -3.38
N CYS A 52 3.82 10.43 -2.96
CA CYS A 52 3.33 9.82 -1.73
C CYS A 52 4.49 9.68 -0.73
N THR A 53 4.31 10.21 0.47
CA THR A 53 5.25 10.03 1.58
C THR A 53 4.68 9.08 2.62
N ILE A 54 5.56 8.48 3.40
CA ILE A 54 5.20 7.60 4.52
C ILE A 54 5.99 7.99 5.76
N ILE A 55 5.33 7.91 6.92
CA ILE A 55 6.01 7.86 8.22
C ILE A 55 5.86 6.47 8.82
N ASN A 56 6.98 5.88 9.25
CA ASN A 56 6.98 4.64 10.00
C ASN A 56 6.55 4.92 11.45
N GLY A 57 5.23 4.92 11.68
CA GLY A 57 4.62 5.30 12.95
C GLY A 57 4.93 4.33 14.09
N ARG A 58 5.16 3.04 13.82
CA ARG A 58 5.64 2.05 14.81
C ARG A 58 6.59 1.09 14.12
N SER A 59 7.74 0.82 14.73
CA SER A 59 8.80 0.04 14.09
C SER A 59 9.22 -1.20 14.85
N GLY A 60 9.51 -2.27 14.10
CA GLY A 60 10.09 -3.50 14.60
C GLY A 60 9.11 -4.37 15.38
N LEU A 61 9.64 -5.46 15.95
CA LEU A 61 8.93 -6.46 16.77
C LEU A 61 7.64 -7.02 16.15
N CYS A 62 7.53 -7.00 14.81
CA CYS A 62 6.38 -7.54 14.11
C CYS A 62 6.26 -9.05 14.39
N GLY A 63 5.09 -9.50 14.81
CA GLY A 63 4.82 -10.92 15.09
C GLY A 63 4.75 -11.81 13.84
N GLU A 64 4.59 -11.20 12.66
CA GLU A 64 4.55 -11.90 11.38
C GLU A 64 5.95 -12.35 10.95
N ASN A 65 6.02 -13.48 10.26
CA ASN A 65 7.25 -14.15 9.84
C ASN A 65 7.55 -14.01 8.34
N CYS A 66 7.12 -12.92 7.70
CA CYS A 66 7.43 -12.64 6.30
C CYS A 66 8.95 -12.72 6.05
N LYS A 67 9.39 -13.59 5.15
CA LYS A 67 10.83 -13.88 4.93
C LYS A 67 11.66 -12.68 4.49
N PHE A 68 11.04 -11.69 3.84
CA PHE A 68 11.71 -10.50 3.32
C PHE A 68 11.69 -9.31 4.29
N CYS A 69 10.89 -9.35 5.36
CA CYS A 69 10.59 -8.16 6.15
C CYS A 69 11.65 -7.92 7.22
N ALA A 70 12.36 -6.79 7.13
CA ALA A 70 13.38 -6.43 8.12
C ALA A 70 12.81 -6.17 9.52
N GLN A 71 11.51 -5.88 9.67
CA GLN A 71 10.87 -5.59 10.95
C GLN A 71 10.26 -6.82 11.65
N SER A 72 10.34 -8.01 11.03
CA SER A 72 9.90 -9.28 11.61
C SER A 72 10.79 -9.66 12.79
N ARG A 73 10.17 -9.99 13.93
CA ARG A 73 10.89 -10.46 15.12
C ARG A 73 11.54 -11.85 14.94
N HIS A 74 11.24 -12.53 13.84
CA HIS A 74 11.79 -13.85 13.52
C HIS A 74 13.15 -13.77 12.82
N HIS A 75 13.61 -12.56 12.46
CA HIS A 75 14.87 -12.33 11.77
C HIS A 75 15.81 -11.46 12.60
N HIS A 76 17.11 -11.66 12.44
CA HIS A 76 18.14 -10.85 13.09
C HIS A 76 18.53 -9.70 12.16
N THR A 77 17.88 -8.55 12.34
CA THR A 77 18.14 -7.34 11.56
C THR A 77 18.56 -6.18 12.49
N THR A 78 19.02 -5.09 11.88
CA THR A 78 19.40 -3.85 12.59
C THR A 78 18.31 -2.79 12.49
N CYS A 79 17.04 -3.17 12.29
CA CYS A 79 15.96 -2.19 12.22
C CYS A 79 15.76 -1.51 13.58
N GLU A 80 15.48 -0.21 13.55
CA GLU A 80 15.12 0.51 14.77
C GLU A 80 13.81 -0.03 15.34
N VAL A 81 13.73 -0.11 16.66
CA VAL A 81 12.56 -0.62 17.39
C VAL A 81 12.04 0.50 18.26
N TYR A 82 10.79 0.89 18.03
CA TYR A 82 10.11 1.91 18.82
C TYR A 82 8.59 1.71 18.74
N GLU A 83 7.92 2.10 19.83
CA GLU A 83 6.46 2.10 19.94
C GLU A 83 5.83 3.18 19.04
N LEU A 84 4.50 3.29 19.02
CA LEU A 84 3.84 4.33 18.23
C LEU A 84 4.42 5.73 18.56
N LEU A 85 4.89 6.43 17.54
CA LEU A 85 5.36 7.82 17.64
C LEU A 85 4.26 8.71 18.23
N ASP A 86 4.67 9.78 18.91
CA ASP A 86 3.73 10.76 19.42
C ASP A 86 3.00 11.50 18.29
N SER A 87 1.79 11.96 18.58
CA SER A 87 0.93 12.62 17.59
C SER A 87 1.55 13.88 17.01
N GLU A 88 2.30 14.64 17.82
CA GLU A 88 2.92 15.90 17.38
C GLU A 88 4.02 15.63 16.34
N THR A 89 4.87 14.62 16.57
CA THR A 89 5.87 14.17 15.60
C THR A 89 5.23 13.79 14.26
N ILE A 90 4.18 12.96 14.27
CA ILE A 90 3.51 12.53 13.04
C ILE A 90 2.87 13.71 12.31
N ILE A 91 2.20 14.62 13.04
CA ILE A 91 1.51 15.76 12.43
C ILE A 91 2.50 16.77 11.85
N ASN A 92 3.60 17.05 12.56
CA ASN A 92 4.62 17.98 12.08
C ASN A 92 5.29 17.45 10.81
N GLU A 93 5.58 16.15 10.75
CA GLU A 93 6.09 15.50 9.53
C GLU A 93 5.10 15.66 8.36
N ALA A 94 3.82 15.41 8.61
CA ALA A 94 2.78 15.54 7.58
C ALA A 94 2.67 16.97 7.04
N LEU A 95 2.71 17.98 7.91
CA LEU A 95 2.66 19.39 7.52
C LEU A 95 3.92 19.82 6.76
N SER A 96 5.09 19.30 7.15
CA SER A 96 6.33 19.53 6.41
C SER A 96 6.24 18.97 5.00
N ASN A 97 5.78 17.73 4.85
CA ASN A 97 5.61 17.08 3.55
C ASN A 97 4.58 17.84 2.67
N GLU A 98 3.47 18.31 3.24
CA GLU A 98 2.50 19.13 2.49
C GLU A 98 3.14 20.43 1.99
N ALA A 99 3.96 21.10 2.81
CA ALA A 99 4.68 22.31 2.40
C ALA A 99 5.70 22.06 1.28
N GLU A 100 6.19 20.82 1.14
CA GLU A 100 7.07 20.38 0.05
C GLU A 100 6.32 19.94 -1.21
N GLY A 101 4.99 19.99 -1.20
CA GLY A 101 4.16 19.65 -2.36
C GLY A 101 3.85 18.16 -2.50
N VAL A 102 3.87 17.41 -1.39
CA VAL A 102 3.45 16.00 -1.38
C VAL A 102 1.94 15.87 -1.53
N ASP A 103 1.48 15.00 -2.42
CA ASP A 103 0.07 14.78 -2.74
C ASP A 103 -0.64 13.81 -1.77
N ARG A 104 0.12 12.93 -1.09
CA ARG A 104 -0.43 11.91 -0.19
C ARG A 104 0.48 11.57 0.97
N PHE A 105 -0.10 11.38 2.16
CA PHE A 105 0.63 10.99 3.37
C PHE A 105 0.09 9.72 4.01
N ALA A 106 0.99 8.83 4.42
CA ALA A 106 0.66 7.57 5.07
C ALA A 106 1.32 7.40 6.44
N ILE A 107 0.52 7.00 7.43
CA ILE A 107 1.05 6.36 8.63
C ILE A 107 1.14 4.85 8.35
N VAL A 108 2.33 4.28 8.51
CA VAL A 108 2.55 2.84 8.38
C VAL A 108 3.05 2.26 9.70
N THR A 109 2.59 1.06 10.06
CA THR A 109 3.01 0.41 11.31
C THR A 109 3.46 -1.02 11.08
N SER A 110 4.48 -1.45 11.82
CA SER A 110 4.85 -2.86 11.96
C SER A 110 3.72 -3.68 12.62
N GLY A 111 3.79 -5.01 12.53
CA GLY A 111 2.88 -5.93 13.25
C GLY A 111 1.69 -6.44 12.44
N HIS A 112 0.93 -7.35 13.04
CA HIS A 112 -0.32 -7.88 12.46
C HIS A 112 -1.41 -6.81 12.39
N SER A 113 -1.59 -6.09 13.50
CA SER A 113 -2.52 -4.99 13.68
C SER A 113 -1.98 -4.07 14.80
N PRO A 114 -2.36 -2.79 14.84
CA PRO A 114 -2.16 -1.96 16.03
C PRO A 114 -3.00 -2.46 17.20
N SER A 115 -2.60 -2.12 18.42
CA SER A 115 -3.45 -2.28 19.59
C SER A 115 -4.69 -1.38 19.48
N ASN A 116 -5.78 -1.66 20.20
CA ASN A 116 -6.96 -0.79 20.19
C ASN A 116 -6.62 0.64 20.63
N SER A 117 -5.77 0.80 21.65
CA SER A 117 -5.32 2.12 22.10
C SER A 117 -4.52 2.87 21.03
N ASP A 118 -3.62 2.19 20.32
CA ASP A 118 -2.82 2.83 19.28
C ASP A 118 -3.66 3.11 18.03
N PHE A 119 -4.59 2.23 17.70
CA PHE A 119 -5.55 2.45 16.64
C PHE A 119 -6.38 3.72 16.87
N GLU A 120 -6.91 3.92 18.07
CA GLU A 120 -7.68 5.14 18.39
C GLU A 120 -6.80 6.41 18.34
N LYS A 121 -5.52 6.33 18.77
CA LYS A 121 -4.57 7.45 18.58
C LYS A 121 -4.36 7.76 17.10
N ILE A 122 -4.14 6.74 16.26
CA ILE A 122 -3.97 6.90 14.81
C ILE A 122 -5.22 7.53 14.17
N VAL A 123 -6.42 7.08 14.56
CA VAL A 123 -7.68 7.67 14.10
C VAL A 123 -7.78 9.15 14.46
N ASN A 124 -7.39 9.54 15.68
CA ASN A 124 -7.39 10.94 16.10
C ASN A 124 -6.37 11.77 15.31
N ILE A 125 -5.18 11.23 15.05
CA ILE A 125 -4.18 11.89 14.19
C ILE A 125 -4.76 12.14 12.81
N TYR A 126 -5.40 11.15 12.18
CA TYR A 126 -6.02 11.35 10.86
C TYR A 126 -7.13 12.39 10.87
N LYS A 127 -7.96 12.46 11.92
CA LYS A 127 -8.97 13.53 12.06
C LYS A 127 -8.34 14.92 12.10
N GLU A 128 -7.23 15.07 12.82
CA GLU A 128 -6.49 16.33 12.88
C GLU A 128 -5.86 16.68 11.54
N LEU A 129 -5.22 15.72 10.87
CA LEU A 129 -4.64 15.91 9.54
C LEU A 129 -5.71 16.29 8.52
N ARG A 130 -6.86 15.62 8.52
CA ARG A 130 -8.00 15.97 7.65
C ARG A 130 -8.48 17.40 7.87
N ALA A 131 -8.41 17.91 9.10
CA ALA A 131 -8.84 19.28 9.40
C ALA A 131 -7.79 20.34 9.03
N ARG A 132 -6.51 19.96 8.92
CA ARG A 132 -5.37 20.89 8.78
C ARG A 132 -4.72 20.86 7.40
N CYS A 133 -4.80 19.74 6.70
CA CYS A 133 -4.12 19.47 5.43
C CYS A 133 -5.12 19.25 4.29
N LYS A 134 -4.61 19.32 3.06
CA LYS A 134 -5.36 19.18 1.81
C LYS A 134 -4.94 17.97 0.98
N PHE A 135 -3.78 17.38 1.28
CA PHE A 135 -3.33 16.14 0.65
C PHE A 135 -4.25 14.94 0.96
N ASP A 136 -4.12 13.90 0.16
CA ASP A 136 -4.81 12.65 0.42
C ASP A 136 -4.19 11.89 1.61
N LEU A 137 -5.03 11.17 2.35
CA LEU A 137 -4.60 10.37 3.49
C LEU A 137 -4.70 8.89 3.13
N CYS A 138 -3.60 8.14 3.29
CA CYS A 138 -3.59 6.70 3.18
C CYS A 138 -2.97 6.04 4.42
N THR A 139 -3.03 4.72 4.55
CA THR A 139 -2.47 4.06 5.74
C THR A 139 -2.10 2.60 5.47
N SER A 140 -1.18 2.04 6.26
CA SER A 140 -0.81 0.62 6.23
C SER A 140 -0.68 0.09 7.66
N LEU A 141 -1.75 -0.53 8.18
CA LEU A 141 -1.85 -0.96 9.57
C LEU A 141 -2.04 -2.47 9.73
N GLY A 142 -1.76 -3.25 8.68
CA GLY A 142 -1.93 -4.70 8.66
C GLY A 142 -3.40 -5.14 8.48
N PHE A 143 -3.88 -6.04 9.33
CA PHE A 143 -5.22 -6.62 9.26
C PHE A 143 -6.18 -5.89 10.19
N LEU A 144 -7.28 -5.33 9.66
CA LEU A 144 -8.22 -4.52 10.45
C LEU A 144 -9.65 -5.03 10.32
N SER A 145 -10.42 -5.00 11.40
CA SER A 145 -11.86 -5.27 11.33
C SER A 145 -12.59 -4.26 10.42
N LEU A 146 -13.77 -4.63 9.92
CA LEU A 146 -14.62 -3.74 9.12
C LEU A 146 -14.90 -2.42 9.85
N GLU A 147 -15.18 -2.48 11.15
CA GLU A 147 -15.43 -1.28 11.96
C GLU A 147 -14.20 -0.38 12.10
N GLN A 148 -12.99 -0.95 12.17
CA GLN A 148 -11.76 -0.17 12.12
C GLN A 148 -11.57 0.51 10.76
N PHE A 149 -11.84 -0.17 9.64
CA PHE A 149 -11.79 0.46 8.33
C PHE A 149 -12.80 1.62 8.19
N LYS A 150 -14.05 1.43 8.66
CA LYS A 150 -15.05 2.52 8.68
C LYS A 150 -14.57 3.72 9.49
N LYS A 151 -14.00 3.50 10.68
CA LYS A 151 -13.42 4.57 11.51
C LYS A 151 -12.30 5.34 10.80
N LEU A 152 -11.43 4.65 10.05
CA LEU A 152 -10.37 5.29 9.27
C LEU A 152 -10.96 6.14 8.12
N ARG A 153 -11.94 5.60 7.39
CA ARG A 153 -12.63 6.35 6.34
C ARG A 153 -13.32 7.60 6.90
N ASP A 154 -14.03 7.46 8.01
CA ASP A 154 -14.70 8.59 8.68
C ASP A 154 -13.68 9.64 9.17
N ALA A 155 -12.47 9.21 9.54
CA ALA A 155 -11.35 10.07 9.89
C ALA A 155 -10.70 10.77 8.68
N GLY A 156 -11.04 10.38 7.45
CA GLY A 156 -10.55 11.00 6.21
C GLY A 156 -9.57 10.16 5.40
N VAL A 157 -9.27 8.92 5.80
CA VAL A 157 -8.39 8.03 5.03
C VAL A 157 -9.12 7.58 3.76
N THR A 158 -8.50 7.84 2.61
CA THR A 158 -9.06 7.55 1.28
C THR A 158 -8.44 6.31 0.64
N SER A 159 -7.33 5.79 1.16
CA SER A 159 -6.67 4.59 0.62
C SER A 159 -6.00 3.74 1.69
N TYR A 160 -6.00 2.42 1.48
CA TYR A 160 -5.39 1.46 2.40
C TYR A 160 -4.42 0.55 1.67
N HIS A 161 -3.20 0.41 2.18
CA HIS A 161 -2.16 -0.43 1.60
C HIS A 161 -2.25 -1.86 2.13
N ASN A 162 -2.39 -2.82 1.23
CA ASN A 162 -2.37 -4.25 1.55
C ASN A 162 -1.85 -5.06 0.36
N ASN A 163 -0.54 -5.24 0.32
CA ASN A 163 0.11 -5.98 -0.75
C ASN A 163 -0.20 -7.47 -0.66
N ILE A 164 -0.50 -8.11 -1.77
CA ILE A 164 -0.68 -9.58 -1.84
C ILE A 164 0.69 -10.32 -1.75
N GLU A 165 1.79 -9.61 -2.00
CA GLU A 165 3.20 -10.06 -2.06
C GLU A 165 3.54 -11.04 -3.18
N THR A 166 2.80 -12.13 -3.32
CA THR A 166 3.10 -13.17 -4.30
C THR A 166 1.87 -14.00 -4.64
N SER A 167 1.99 -14.87 -5.64
CA SER A 167 0.93 -15.80 -6.03
C SER A 167 0.49 -16.70 -4.88
N ARG A 168 -0.80 -17.05 -4.85
CA ARG A 168 -1.38 -17.95 -3.84
C ARG A 168 -0.59 -19.24 -3.63
N ARG A 169 -0.09 -19.84 -4.72
CA ARG A 169 0.70 -21.09 -4.68
C ARG A 169 2.07 -20.94 -4.02
N PHE A 170 2.67 -19.75 -4.08
CA PHE A 170 4.02 -19.49 -3.55
C PHE A 170 3.99 -18.75 -2.21
N PHE A 171 2.84 -18.23 -1.80
CA PHE A 171 2.68 -17.50 -0.53
C PHE A 171 3.20 -18.26 0.71
N PRO A 172 2.97 -19.59 0.86
CA PRO A 172 3.52 -20.35 1.99
C PRO A 172 5.05 -20.35 2.05
N GLU A 173 5.74 -20.12 0.93
CA GLU A 173 7.19 -19.97 0.88
C GLU A 173 7.66 -18.59 1.34
N ILE A 174 6.76 -17.63 1.54
CA ILE A 174 7.08 -16.26 1.93
C ILE A 174 6.62 -15.94 3.35
N CYS A 175 5.45 -16.43 3.77
CA CYS A 175 4.88 -16.20 5.08
C CYS A 175 4.00 -17.37 5.50
N THR A 176 4.05 -17.76 6.78
CA THR A 176 3.20 -18.82 7.35
C THR A 176 2.41 -18.38 8.58
N SER A 177 2.60 -17.13 9.03
CA SER A 177 1.87 -16.54 10.17
C SER A 177 0.50 -15.97 9.79
N HIS A 178 0.27 -15.73 8.49
CA HIS A 178 -1.03 -15.47 7.88
C HIS A 178 -1.06 -16.09 6.47
N THR A 179 -2.23 -16.11 5.85
CA THR A 179 -2.45 -16.72 4.54
C THR A 179 -2.72 -15.69 3.44
N PHE A 180 -2.63 -16.14 2.19
CA PHE A 180 -3.10 -15.36 1.04
C PHE A 180 -4.58 -14.99 1.18
N ASP A 181 -5.42 -15.89 1.70
CA ASP A 181 -6.85 -15.64 1.89
C ASP A 181 -7.13 -14.56 2.93
N ASP A 182 -6.34 -14.51 4.01
CA ASP A 182 -6.46 -13.44 5.01
C ASP A 182 -6.23 -12.06 4.37
N LYS A 183 -5.25 -11.97 3.46
CA LYS A 183 -4.97 -10.73 2.71
C LYS A 183 -6.14 -10.34 1.82
N ILE A 184 -6.68 -11.28 1.05
CA ILE A 184 -7.87 -11.04 0.21
C ILE A 184 -9.08 -10.64 1.05
N ALA A 185 -9.31 -11.31 2.18
CA ALA A 185 -10.40 -10.98 3.09
C ALA A 185 -10.23 -9.58 3.71
N ASN A 186 -9.01 -9.15 3.99
CA ASN A 186 -8.72 -7.80 4.46
C ASN A 186 -8.94 -6.74 3.37
N ILE A 187 -8.52 -7.00 2.12
CA ILE A 187 -8.81 -6.13 0.97
C ILE A 187 -10.32 -5.98 0.79
N LYS A 188 -11.07 -7.08 0.82
CA LYS A 188 -12.54 -7.05 0.69
C LYS A 188 -13.20 -6.23 1.80
N ARG A 189 -12.75 -6.38 3.05
CA ARG A 189 -13.22 -5.57 4.17
C ARG A 189 -12.93 -4.08 3.98
N ALA A 190 -11.76 -3.73 3.45
CA ALA A 190 -11.41 -2.34 3.14
C ALA A 190 -12.28 -1.75 2.00
N GLN A 191 -12.61 -2.56 1.00
CA GLN A 191 -13.51 -2.17 -0.11
C GLN A 191 -14.98 -2.05 0.32
N GLU A 192 -15.41 -2.88 1.27
CA GLU A 192 -16.76 -2.84 1.84
C GLU A 192 -16.95 -1.63 2.76
N ALA A 193 -15.89 -1.24 3.47
CA ALA A 193 -15.93 -0.22 4.51
C ALA A 193 -16.46 1.10 3.99
#